data_AF-V4PJA8-F1
#
_entry.id   AF-V4PJA8-F1
#
_cell.length_a   1.000
_cell.length_b   1.000
_cell.length_c   1.000
_cell.angle_alpha   90.00
_cell.angle_beta   90.00
_cell.angle_gamma   90.00
#
_symmetry.space_group_name_H-M   'P 1'
#
loop_
_entity.id
_entity.type
_entity.pdbx_description
1 polymer ?
#
loop_
_entity_poly.entity_id
_entity_poly.type
_entity_poly.pdbx_seq_one_letter_code
_entity_poly.pdbx_strand_id
1 'polypeptide(L)'
;MSLEPFRLRVLKAVCATIKTVTPTNGYINDLADKIETINGQATVTAKVFRGRELFGDSDPLPMVSVLEHPRALDALLAPDGGQDRVGEWDLLIQGFVKDDKENPTDPAHVLAAEVVKALAAETERKLDGALSRGRNLFGLGYQEPCVFKMAIGSPIVRPADGVNSSQAFFWLTLTLTLVEDQEKPFAVPNLTL
;
A
#
# COMPACT_ATOMS: atom_id res chain seq x y z
N MET A 1 -24.23 2.59 -5.77
CA MET A 1 -23.62 2.29 -4.46
C MET A 1 -22.40 1.43 -4.73
N SER A 2 -21.21 1.80 -4.24
CA SER A 2 -20.06 0.89 -4.32
C SER A 2 -20.30 -0.28 -3.36
N LEU A 3 -20.16 -1.52 -3.82
CA LEU A 3 -20.31 -2.72 -2.99
C LEU A 3 -19.08 -2.97 -2.10
N GLU A 4 -18.05 -2.11 -2.19
CA GLU A 4 -16.78 -2.32 -1.50
C GLU A 4 -16.67 -1.45 -0.25
N PRO A 5 -16.38 -2.04 0.92
CA PRO A 5 -16.11 -1.29 2.13
C PRO A 5 -15.01 -0.25 1.92
N PHE A 6 -15.08 0.87 2.63
CA PHE A 6 -14.09 1.95 2.50
C PHE A 6 -12.64 1.46 2.67
N ARG A 7 -12.38 0.66 3.71
CA ARG A 7 -11.06 0.04 3.94
C ARG A 7 -10.54 -0.82 2.79
N LEU A 8 -11.41 -1.60 2.14
CA LEU A 8 -11.01 -2.38 0.96
C LEU A 8 -10.60 -1.46 -0.20
N ARG A 9 -11.31 -0.35 -0.39
CA ARG A 9 -10.96 0.65 -1.41
C ARG A 9 -9.63 1.34 -1.09
N VAL A 10 -9.36 1.63 0.18
CA VAL A 10 -8.06 2.12 0.64
C VAL A 10 -6.95 1.11 0.34
N LEU A 11 -7.09 -0.17 0.71
CA LEU A 11 -6.08 -1.19 0.40
C LEU A 11 -5.83 -1.35 -1.10
N LYS A 12 -6.90 -1.32 -1.92
CA LYS A 12 -6.76 -1.36 -3.38
C LYS A 12 -5.98 -0.16 -3.89
N ALA A 13 -6.23 1.02 -3.35
CA ALA A 13 -5.55 2.24 -3.78
C ALA A 13 -4.08 2.27 -3.33
N VAL A 14 -3.76 1.80 -2.11
CA VAL A 14 -2.37 1.57 -1.66
C VAL A 14 -1.65 0.62 -2.62
N CYS A 15 -2.26 -0.53 -2.95
CA CYS A 15 -1.66 -1.45 -3.92
C CYS A 15 -1.50 -0.82 -5.31
N ALA A 16 -2.48 -0.03 -5.77
CA ALA A 16 -2.39 0.66 -7.05
C ALA A 16 -1.22 1.65 -7.08
N THR A 17 -1.00 2.40 -5.99
CA THR A 17 0.18 3.27 -5.84
C THR A 17 1.48 2.47 -5.90
N ILE A 18 1.57 1.33 -5.20
CA ILE A 18 2.78 0.48 -5.21
C ILE A 18 3.03 -0.10 -6.61
N LYS A 19 1.99 -0.45 -7.37
CA LYS A 19 2.11 -0.91 -8.76
C LYS A 19 2.64 0.16 -9.72
N THR A 20 2.70 1.43 -9.31
CA THR A 20 3.35 2.48 -10.11
C THR A 20 4.87 2.43 -10.04
N VAL A 21 5.46 1.60 -9.17
CA VAL A 21 6.89 1.30 -9.20
C VAL A 21 7.20 0.49 -10.46
N THR A 22 7.56 1.20 -11.52
CA THR A 22 7.88 0.65 -12.84
C THR A 22 9.03 1.43 -13.49
N PRO A 23 9.79 0.81 -14.42
CA PRO A 23 10.80 1.53 -15.19
C PRO A 23 10.27 2.74 -15.96
N THR A 24 9.03 2.67 -16.46
CA THR A 24 8.39 3.78 -17.17
C THR A 24 8.15 5.01 -16.27
N ASN A 25 8.05 4.80 -14.96
CA ASN A 25 7.87 5.87 -13.97
C ASN A 25 9.19 6.26 -13.28
N GLY A 26 10.34 5.83 -13.83
CA GLY A 26 11.67 6.20 -13.33
C GLY A 26 12.12 5.40 -12.10
N TYR A 27 11.65 4.15 -11.98
CA TYR A 27 12.12 3.18 -10.99
C TYR A 27 13.01 2.12 -11.67
N ILE A 28 13.73 1.35 -10.89
CA ILE A 28 14.56 0.20 -11.26
C ILE A 28 13.70 -1.05 -11.31
N ASN A 29 12.91 -1.29 -10.26
CA ASN A 29 12.05 -2.46 -10.17
C ASN A 29 10.72 -2.28 -10.93
N ASP A 30 10.08 -3.41 -11.26
CA ASP A 30 8.77 -3.47 -11.90
C ASP A 30 7.78 -4.29 -11.07
N LEU A 31 6.86 -3.59 -10.42
CA LEU A 31 5.76 -4.12 -9.61
C LEU A 31 4.41 -4.08 -10.34
N ALA A 32 4.35 -3.71 -11.63
CA ALA A 32 3.11 -3.77 -12.38
C ALA A 32 2.64 -5.23 -12.57
N ASP A 33 1.34 -5.40 -12.80
CA ASP A 33 0.80 -6.71 -13.19
C ASP A 33 1.39 -7.13 -14.53
N LYS A 34 1.93 -8.35 -14.60
CA LYS A 34 2.45 -8.91 -15.85
C LYS A 34 1.31 -9.55 -16.63
N ILE A 35 1.12 -9.13 -17.88
CA ILE A 35 0.11 -9.72 -18.77
C ILE A 35 0.82 -10.54 -19.83
N GLU A 36 0.51 -11.83 -19.91
CA GLU A 36 1.09 -12.78 -20.87
C GLU A 36 0.00 -13.53 -21.62
N THR A 37 0.19 -13.78 -22.91
CA THR A 37 -0.74 -14.59 -23.69
C THR A 37 -0.26 -16.04 -23.71
N ILE A 38 -0.97 -16.93 -23.02
CA ILE A 38 -0.69 -18.37 -22.97
C ILE A 38 -1.84 -19.07 -23.70
N ASN A 39 -1.53 -19.84 -24.75
CA ASN A 39 -2.52 -20.55 -25.56
C ASN A 39 -3.67 -19.65 -26.08
N GLY A 40 -3.35 -18.41 -26.44
CA GLY A 40 -4.33 -17.43 -26.93
C GLY A 40 -5.18 -16.75 -25.85
N GLN A 41 -4.91 -17.01 -24.56
CA GLN A 41 -5.60 -16.38 -23.44
C GLN A 41 -4.68 -15.45 -22.65
N ALA A 42 -5.16 -14.24 -22.36
CA ALA A 42 -4.46 -13.31 -21.49
C ALA A 42 -4.47 -13.82 -20.05
N THR A 43 -3.28 -14.07 -19.51
CA THR A 43 -3.03 -14.47 -18.13
C THR A 43 -2.38 -13.29 -17.42
N VAL A 44 -2.91 -12.95 -16.24
CA VAL A 44 -2.39 -11.85 -15.42
C VAL A 44 -1.67 -12.41 -14.21
N THR A 45 -0.40 -12.07 -14.06
CA THR A 45 0.40 -12.38 -12.89
C THR A 45 0.56 -11.12 -12.05
N ALA A 46 -0.13 -11.08 -10.90
CA ALA A 46 -0.02 -9.97 -9.97
C ALA A 46 1.32 -9.99 -9.24
N LYS A 47 1.92 -8.82 -9.02
CA LYS A 47 3.13 -8.64 -8.21
C LYS A 47 2.88 -7.89 -6.90
N VAL A 48 1.67 -7.34 -6.73
CA VAL A 48 1.26 -6.64 -5.51
C VAL A 48 -0.01 -7.27 -4.98
N PHE A 49 0.06 -7.79 -3.75
CA PHE A 49 -0.98 -8.56 -3.10
C PHE A 49 -1.57 -7.82 -1.89
N ARG A 50 -2.76 -8.25 -1.46
CA ARG A 50 -3.43 -7.80 -0.23
C ARG A 50 -3.72 -9.03 0.62
N GLY A 51 -3.32 -9.02 1.89
CA GLY A 51 -3.62 -10.09 2.84
C GLY A 51 -2.94 -11.44 2.55
N ARG A 52 -1.92 -11.47 1.66
CA ARG A 52 -1.20 -12.70 1.33
C ARG A 52 0.13 -12.75 2.10
N GLU A 53 0.25 -13.64 3.06
CA GLU A 53 1.44 -13.78 3.90
C GLU A 53 2.39 -14.90 3.46
N LEU A 54 1.87 -15.90 2.73
CA LEU A 54 2.62 -17.07 2.28
C LEU A 54 3.01 -16.95 0.80
N PHE A 55 4.29 -17.16 0.56
CA PHE A 55 4.92 -17.13 -0.76
C PHE A 55 5.82 -18.36 -0.94
N GLY A 56 5.92 -18.85 -2.17
CA GLY A 56 6.77 -19.97 -2.55
C GLY A 56 7.65 -19.64 -3.75
N ASP A 57 8.45 -20.62 -4.19
CA ASP A 57 9.46 -20.43 -5.23
C ASP A 57 8.90 -20.05 -6.61
N SER A 58 7.60 -20.30 -6.85
CA SER A 58 6.91 -19.96 -8.11
C SER A 58 6.34 -18.54 -8.13
N ASP A 59 6.40 -17.81 -7.02
CA ASP A 59 5.87 -16.45 -6.96
C ASP A 59 6.75 -15.46 -7.74
N PRO A 60 6.13 -14.43 -8.35
CA PRO A 60 6.88 -13.50 -9.18
C PRO A 60 7.81 -12.63 -8.33
N LEU A 61 8.99 -12.31 -8.87
CA LEU A 61 9.90 -11.34 -8.28
C LEU A 61 10.15 -10.15 -9.22
N PRO A 62 10.35 -8.93 -8.68
CA PRO A 62 10.04 -8.55 -7.30
C PRO A 62 8.53 -8.59 -7.03
N MET A 63 8.13 -8.70 -5.76
CA MET A 63 6.73 -8.61 -5.35
C MET A 63 6.57 -7.92 -4.00
N VAL A 64 5.35 -7.47 -3.72
CA VAL A 64 4.98 -6.81 -2.47
C VAL A 64 3.63 -7.32 -1.97
N SER A 65 3.50 -7.51 -0.67
CA SER A 65 2.24 -7.76 0.01
C SER A 65 1.90 -6.62 0.96
N VAL A 66 0.63 -6.23 0.97
CA VAL A 66 0.07 -5.30 1.95
C VAL A 66 -0.78 -6.09 2.93
N LEU A 67 -0.36 -6.13 4.19
CA LEU A 67 -1.00 -6.86 5.28
C LEU A 67 -1.56 -5.86 6.30
N GLU A 68 -2.65 -6.22 6.95
CA GLU A 68 -3.10 -5.47 8.12
C GLU A 68 -2.29 -5.91 9.34
N HIS A 69 -1.97 -4.96 10.23
CA HIS A 69 -1.35 -5.31 11.50
C HIS A 69 -2.34 -6.16 12.33
N PRO A 70 -1.92 -7.30 12.92
CA PRO A 70 -2.83 -8.22 13.61
C PRO A 70 -3.45 -7.63 14.89
N ARG A 71 -2.92 -6.49 15.36
CA ARG A 71 -3.51 -5.71 16.45
C ARG A 71 -4.10 -4.43 15.87
N ALA A 72 -5.43 -4.29 15.97
CA ALA A 72 -6.09 -3.01 15.77
C ALA A 72 -5.76 -2.08 16.94
N LEU A 73 -5.33 -0.86 16.65
CA LEU A 73 -5.30 0.21 17.64
C LEU A 73 -6.74 0.70 17.87
N ASP A 74 -7.11 0.95 19.13
CA ASP A 74 -8.43 1.49 19.45
C ASP A 74 -8.58 2.89 18.87
N ALA A 75 -9.53 3.07 17.95
CA ALA A 75 -9.85 4.39 17.43
C ALA A 75 -10.53 5.24 18.52
N LEU A 76 -9.99 6.44 18.77
CA LEU A 76 -10.59 7.38 19.72
C LEU A 76 -11.94 7.88 19.15
N LEU A 77 -12.94 8.00 20.02
CA LEU A 77 -14.19 8.67 19.66
C LEU A 77 -13.91 10.18 19.54
N ALA A 78 -14.51 10.83 18.55
CA ALA A 78 -14.43 12.29 18.43
C ALA A 78 -15.03 12.95 19.70
N PRO A 79 -14.46 14.06 20.22
CA PRO A 79 -14.83 14.61 21.53
C PRO A 79 -16.30 15.02 21.73
N ASP A 80 -17.11 15.17 20.68
CA ASP A 80 -18.43 15.80 20.78
C ASP A 80 -19.53 14.98 20.08
N GLY A 81 -19.82 13.75 20.53
CA GLY A 81 -21.03 13.00 20.13
C GLY A 81 -21.22 12.76 18.62
N GLY A 82 -20.19 13.02 17.80
CA GLY A 82 -20.18 12.80 16.36
C GLY A 82 -20.05 11.31 16.05
N GLN A 83 -20.71 10.87 14.99
CA GLN A 83 -20.64 9.49 14.49
C GLN A 83 -19.32 9.19 13.75
N ASP A 84 -18.56 10.25 13.46
CA ASP A 84 -17.32 10.17 12.71
C ASP A 84 -16.18 9.74 13.64
N ARG A 85 -15.53 8.63 13.27
CA ARG A 85 -14.43 8.07 14.06
C ARG A 85 -13.12 8.32 13.33
N VAL A 86 -12.20 9.02 14.02
CA VAL A 86 -10.83 9.22 13.55
C VAL A 86 -9.97 8.13 14.15
N GLY A 87 -9.44 7.23 13.32
CA GLY A 87 -8.67 6.07 13.77
C GLY A 87 -7.37 5.91 12.98
N GLU A 88 -6.31 5.50 13.67
CA GLU A 88 -5.09 5.02 13.02
C GLU A 88 -5.27 3.56 12.58
N TRP A 89 -4.77 3.25 11.39
CA TRP A 89 -4.79 1.92 10.81
C TRP A 89 -3.40 1.60 10.28
N ASP A 90 -2.75 0.66 10.96
CA ASP A 90 -1.41 0.22 10.64
C ASP A 90 -1.44 -0.92 9.62
N LEU A 91 -0.72 -0.70 8.53
CA LEU A 91 -0.45 -1.69 7.49
C LEU A 91 1.01 -2.10 7.56
N LEU A 92 1.26 -3.40 7.38
CA LEU A 92 2.58 -3.97 7.17
C LEU A 92 2.77 -4.25 5.68
N ILE A 93 3.70 -3.55 5.06
CA ILE A 93 4.12 -3.78 3.68
C ILE A 93 5.35 -4.68 3.71
N GLN A 94 5.25 -5.84 3.06
CA GLN A 94 6.35 -6.79 2.94
C GLN A 94 6.74 -6.93 1.48
N GLY A 95 8.00 -6.64 1.14
CA GLY A 95 8.50 -6.81 -0.22
C GLY A 95 9.56 -7.89 -0.31
N PHE A 96 9.56 -8.62 -1.43
CA PHE A 96 10.47 -9.70 -1.74
C PHE A 96 11.16 -9.44 -3.07
N VAL A 97 12.46 -9.70 -3.12
CA VAL A 97 13.27 -9.50 -4.30
C VAL A 97 14.36 -10.55 -4.34
N LYS A 98 14.80 -10.87 -5.56
CA LYS A 98 15.94 -11.77 -5.76
C LYS A 98 17.17 -11.17 -5.05
N ASP A 99 17.84 -12.00 -4.27
CA ASP A 99 19.06 -11.61 -3.58
C ASP A 99 20.21 -11.38 -4.56
N ASP A 100 21.19 -10.61 -4.11
CA ASP A 100 22.50 -10.50 -4.76
C ASP A 100 23.51 -11.41 -4.02
N LYS A 101 24.38 -12.09 -4.76
CA LYS A 101 25.29 -13.07 -4.13
C LYS A 101 26.38 -12.42 -3.28
N GLU A 102 26.82 -11.22 -3.66
CA GLU A 102 27.89 -10.51 -2.98
C GLU A 102 27.34 -9.68 -1.82
N ASN A 103 26.18 -9.03 -2.04
CA ASN A 103 25.50 -8.16 -1.08
C ASN A 103 24.01 -8.50 -0.99
N PRO A 104 23.62 -9.57 -0.27
CA PRO A 104 22.26 -10.14 -0.31
C PRO A 104 21.13 -9.16 -0.06
N THR A 105 21.34 -8.14 0.77
CA THR A 105 20.30 -7.18 1.17
C THR A 105 20.15 -5.99 0.23
N ASP A 106 21.10 -5.73 -0.67
CA ASP A 106 21.10 -4.53 -1.51
C ASP A 106 19.85 -4.40 -2.39
N PRO A 107 19.41 -5.47 -3.09
CA PRO A 107 18.19 -5.39 -3.88
C PRO A 107 16.96 -5.04 -3.03
N ALA A 108 16.90 -5.52 -1.79
CA ALA A 108 15.79 -5.24 -0.87
C ALA A 108 15.82 -3.80 -0.36
N HIS A 109 17.00 -3.22 -0.13
CA HIS A 109 17.15 -1.79 0.16
C HIS A 109 16.66 -0.92 -1.01
N VAL A 110 17.00 -1.29 -2.24
CA VAL A 110 16.53 -0.58 -3.44
C VAL A 110 15.02 -0.66 -3.54
N LEU A 111 14.43 -1.86 -3.51
CA LEU A 111 12.99 -2.01 -3.63
C LEU A 111 12.23 -1.28 -2.51
N ALA A 112 12.72 -1.33 -1.27
CA ALA A 112 12.13 -0.60 -0.15
C ALA A 112 12.12 0.91 -0.39
N ALA A 113 13.24 1.48 -0.86
CA ALA A 113 13.34 2.90 -1.17
C ALA A 113 12.38 3.32 -2.30
N GLU A 114 12.16 2.46 -3.29
CA GLU A 114 11.24 2.73 -4.39
C GLU A 114 9.77 2.70 -3.97
N VAL A 115 9.40 1.76 -3.10
CA VAL A 115 8.06 1.71 -2.51
C VAL A 115 7.82 2.94 -1.63
N VAL A 116 8.81 3.34 -0.81
CA VAL A 116 8.73 4.58 -0.03
C VAL A 116 8.55 5.79 -0.94
N LYS A 117 9.34 5.91 -2.02
CA LYS A 117 9.23 7.01 -2.99
C LYS A 117 7.84 7.06 -3.64
N ALA A 118 7.28 5.92 -4.05
CA ALA A 118 5.96 5.88 -4.66
C ALA A 118 4.84 6.29 -3.68
N LEU A 119 4.92 5.87 -2.42
CA LEU A 119 3.98 6.29 -1.37
C LEU A 119 4.15 7.77 -1.00
N ALA A 120 5.39 8.26 -0.90
CA ALA A 120 5.68 9.66 -0.62
C ALA A 120 5.14 10.59 -1.72
N ALA A 121 5.29 10.19 -2.99
CA ALA A 121 4.74 10.93 -4.12
C ALA A 121 3.21 11.11 -4.01
N GLU A 122 2.48 10.17 -3.41
CA GLU A 122 1.03 10.35 -3.18
C GLU A 122 0.70 11.34 -2.06
N THR A 123 1.64 11.57 -1.13
CA THR A 123 1.56 12.66 -0.15
C THR A 123 1.80 14.01 -0.83
N GLU A 124 2.73 14.07 -1.79
CA GLU A 124 3.17 15.29 -2.48
C GLU A 124 2.22 15.73 -3.60
N ARG A 125 1.59 14.79 -4.33
CA ARG A 125 0.75 15.03 -5.52
C ARG A 125 -0.37 16.07 -5.32
N LYS A 126 -0.68 16.47 -4.10
CA LYS A 126 -1.80 17.39 -3.80
C LYS A 126 -1.44 18.56 -2.89
N LEU A 127 -0.14 18.89 -2.76
CA LEU A 127 0.30 20.18 -2.20
C LEU A 127 0.34 21.29 -3.26
N ASP A 128 0.21 20.97 -4.54
CA ASP A 128 0.22 21.95 -5.63
C ASP A 128 -1.20 22.30 -6.09
N GLY A 129 -1.65 23.53 -5.80
CA GLY A 129 -2.97 24.04 -6.19
C GLY A 129 -3.82 24.68 -5.07
N ALA A 130 -3.44 25.89 -4.66
CA ALA A 130 -4.24 26.99 -4.07
C ALA A 130 -5.18 26.79 -2.86
N LEU A 131 -5.49 25.60 -2.35
CA LEU A 131 -6.26 25.43 -1.10
C LEU A 131 -5.81 24.19 -0.34
N SER A 132 -4.98 24.39 0.68
CA SER A 132 -4.57 23.43 1.72
C SER A 132 -5.74 22.95 2.61
N ARG A 133 -6.91 22.65 2.04
CA ARG A 133 -8.16 22.37 2.77
C ARG A 133 -8.77 20.99 2.55
N GLY A 134 -8.10 20.09 1.81
CA GLY A 134 -8.54 18.70 1.75
C GLY A 134 -7.45 17.76 1.27
N ARG A 135 -7.03 16.83 2.14
CA ARG A 135 -6.09 15.76 1.78
C ARG A 135 -6.87 14.66 1.06
N ASN A 136 -6.78 14.61 -0.27
CA ASN A 136 -7.37 13.54 -1.08
C ASN A 136 -6.32 12.48 -1.39
N LEU A 137 -5.77 11.89 -0.33
CA LEU A 137 -4.83 10.79 -0.42
C LEU A 137 -5.50 9.63 -1.17
N PHE A 138 -4.76 9.03 -2.11
CA PHE A 138 -5.20 7.90 -2.92
C PHE A 138 -6.40 8.18 -3.85
N GLY A 139 -6.82 9.44 -4.02
CA GLY A 139 -8.00 9.75 -4.83
C GLY A 139 -9.34 9.37 -4.16
N LEU A 140 -9.34 9.16 -2.84
CA LEU A 140 -10.49 8.70 -2.07
C LEU A 140 -11.28 9.84 -1.38
N GLY A 141 -11.41 10.98 -2.06
CA GLY A 141 -12.25 12.11 -1.64
C GLY A 141 -11.60 13.12 -0.72
N TYR A 142 -12.26 14.26 -0.56
CA TYR A 142 -11.80 15.37 0.30
C TYR A 142 -12.56 15.43 1.63
N GLN A 143 -13.69 14.73 1.71
CA GLN A 143 -14.56 14.66 2.87
C GLN A 143 -14.87 13.20 3.17
N GLU A 144 -15.39 12.97 4.36
CA GLU A 144 -15.61 11.65 4.96
C GLU A 144 -16.57 10.78 4.12
N PRO A 145 -16.33 9.45 4.05
CA PRO A 145 -15.15 8.76 4.57
C PRO A 145 -13.89 9.06 3.74
N CYS A 146 -12.76 9.33 4.39
CA CYS A 146 -11.51 9.71 3.71
C CYS A 146 -10.24 9.23 4.44
N VAL A 147 -9.12 9.25 3.70
CA VAL A 147 -7.79 9.03 4.27
C VAL A 147 -7.22 10.39 4.62
N PHE A 148 -7.26 10.74 5.91
CA PHE A 148 -6.86 12.06 6.39
C PHE A 148 -5.35 12.21 6.38
N LYS A 149 -4.59 11.23 6.87
CA LYS A 149 -3.13 11.32 7.02
C LYS A 149 -2.49 9.99 6.63
N MET A 150 -1.26 10.07 6.15
CA MET A 150 -0.39 8.93 5.92
C MET A 150 0.97 9.21 6.57
N ALA A 151 1.51 8.21 7.26
CA ALA A 151 2.86 8.22 7.82
C ALA A 151 3.60 6.96 7.36
N ILE A 152 4.79 7.15 6.81
CA ILE A 152 5.64 6.08 6.27
C ILE A 152 6.76 5.82 7.27
N GLY A 153 6.84 4.59 7.77
CA GLY A 153 7.90 4.17 8.69
C GLY A 153 9.25 3.97 8.00
N SER A 154 10.29 3.69 8.78
CA SER A 154 11.58 3.26 8.23
C SER A 154 11.52 1.79 7.80
N PRO A 155 11.99 1.44 6.60
CA PRO A 155 12.03 0.04 6.18
C PRO A 155 13.09 -0.73 6.97
N ILE A 156 12.76 -1.98 7.32
CA ILE A 156 13.68 -2.94 7.93
C ILE A 156 13.99 -3.99 6.88
N VAL A 157 15.25 -4.13 6.50
CA VAL A 157 15.71 -5.11 5.51
C VAL A 157 16.30 -6.33 6.21
N ARG A 158 16.00 -7.51 5.69
CA ARG A 158 16.49 -8.80 6.17
C ARG A 158 17.04 -9.62 5.00
N PRO A 159 18.15 -10.35 5.21
CA PRO A 159 18.60 -11.34 4.24
C PRO A 159 17.63 -12.53 4.22
N ALA A 160 17.78 -13.39 3.21
CA ALA A 160 17.21 -14.72 3.21
C ALA A 160 17.64 -15.47 4.49
N ASP A 161 16.70 -16.12 5.19
CA ASP A 161 16.99 -16.86 6.43
C ASP A 161 17.14 -18.38 6.19
N GLY A 162 16.94 -18.84 4.94
CA GLY A 162 17.10 -20.24 4.53
C GLY A 162 16.08 -21.23 5.12
N VAL A 163 15.29 -20.80 6.11
CA VAL A 163 14.23 -21.60 6.76
C VAL A 163 12.86 -21.24 6.19
N ASN A 164 12.61 -19.94 5.95
CA ASN A 164 11.32 -19.41 5.51
C ASN A 164 11.43 -18.65 4.18
N SER A 165 12.61 -18.15 3.81
CA SER A 165 12.82 -17.49 2.53
C SER A 165 14.22 -17.72 1.98
N SER A 166 14.28 -18.02 0.68
CA SER A 166 15.49 -18.01 -0.15
C SER A 166 15.81 -16.62 -0.72
N GLN A 167 15.04 -15.59 -0.35
CA GLN A 167 15.08 -14.27 -0.97
C GLN A 167 15.30 -13.18 0.08
N ALA A 168 15.90 -12.07 -0.34
CA ALA A 168 15.97 -10.89 0.50
C ALA A 168 14.60 -10.20 0.56
N PHE A 169 14.26 -9.67 1.74
CA PHE A 169 12.97 -9.02 1.95
C PHE A 169 13.08 -7.80 2.83
N PHE A 170 12.05 -6.96 2.79
CA PHE A 170 11.90 -5.84 3.71
C PHE A 170 10.51 -5.82 4.34
N TRP A 171 10.43 -5.17 5.50
CA TRP A 171 9.20 -4.74 6.13
C TRP A 171 9.14 -3.23 6.19
N LEU A 172 7.97 -2.67 5.89
CA LEU A 172 7.70 -1.24 5.96
C LEU A 172 6.34 -1.03 6.62
N THR A 173 6.29 -0.26 7.70
CA THR A 173 5.02 0.12 8.32
C THR A 173 4.44 1.34 7.59
N LEU A 174 3.15 1.28 7.27
CA LEU A 174 2.38 2.39 6.73
C LEU A 174 1.19 2.65 7.67
N THR A 175 1.18 3.80 8.33
CA THR A 175 0.08 4.20 9.22
C THR A 175 -0.84 5.17 8.49
N LEU A 176 -2.13 4.83 8.40
CA LEU A 176 -3.16 5.66 7.81
C LEU A 176 -4.09 6.19 8.89
N THR A 177 -4.32 7.49 8.95
CA THR A 177 -5.42 8.05 9.74
C THR A 177 -6.66 8.09 8.86
N LEU A 178 -7.66 7.28 9.19
CA LEU A 178 -8.94 7.24 8.51
C LEU A 178 -9.97 8.07 9.27
N VAL A 179 -10.89 8.68 8.52
CA VAL A 179 -12.14 9.19 9.09
C VAL A 179 -13.28 8.41 8.46
N GLU A 180 -14.04 7.70 9.28
CA GLU A 180 -15.04 6.73 8.85
C GLU A 180 -16.35 6.89 9.63
N ASP A 181 -17.48 6.69 8.95
CA ASP A 181 -18.81 6.49 9.56
C ASP A 181 -19.05 4.98 9.72
N GLN A 182 -19.11 4.49 10.97
CA GLN A 182 -19.28 3.06 11.25
C GLN A 182 -20.68 2.54 10.89
N GLU A 183 -21.68 3.42 10.81
CA GLU A 183 -23.03 3.04 10.36
C GLU A 183 -23.08 2.88 8.84
N LYS A 184 -22.13 3.50 8.12
CA LYS A 184 -22.09 3.49 6.65
C LYS A 184 -20.73 3.02 6.09
N PRO A 185 -20.29 1.78 6.36
CA PRO A 185 -18.98 1.27 5.94
C PRO A 185 -18.79 1.19 4.40
N PHE A 186 -19.88 1.27 3.64
CA PHE A 186 -19.90 1.26 2.17
C PHE A 186 -20.09 2.66 1.54
N ALA A 187 -20.13 3.72 2.35
CA ALA A 187 -20.33 5.09 1.86
C ALA A 187 -19.22 5.48 0.87
N VAL A 188 -19.60 6.13 -0.22
CA VAL A 188 -18.65 6.62 -1.23
C VAL A 188 -18.15 8.01 -0.81
N PRO A 189 -16.84 8.28 -0.84
CA PRO A 189 -16.26 9.57 -0.52
C PRO A 189 -16.81 10.68 -1.40
N ASN A 190 -16.96 11.86 -0.82
CA ASN A 190 -17.33 13.03 -1.60
C ASN A 190 -16.11 13.54 -2.39
N LEU A 191 -16.28 13.66 -3.71
CA LEU A 191 -15.23 14.12 -4.63
C LEU A 191 -15.32 15.63 -4.92
N THR A 192 -16.43 16.28 -4.55
CA THR A 192 -16.57 17.74 -4.66
C THR A 192 -15.97 18.45 -3.44
N LEU A 193 -15.33 19.58 -3.69
CA LEU A 193 -14.80 20.51 -2.69
C LEU A 193 -15.92 21.36 -2.06
#